data_AF-A0A2D5QD95-F1
#
_entry.id   AF-A0A2D5QD95-F1
#
_cell.length_a   1.000
_cell.length_b   1.000
_cell.length_c   1.000
_cell.angle_alpha   90.00
_cell.angle_beta   90.00
_cell.angle_gamma   90.00
#
_symmetry.space_group_name_H-M   'P 1'
#
loop_
_entity.id
_entity.type
_entity.pdbx_description
1 polymer ?
#
loop_
_entity_poly.entity_id
_entity_poly.type
_entity_poly.pdbx_seq_one_letter_code
_entity_poly.pdbx_strand_id
1 'polypeptide(L)'
;MSQTRVTVSWLVFSILILISAKLFIDSNGESIYSWAILLMIPIPLSIIISFQSNEEKLRNNDVKDLIKENEDFNEMEKRAEDPLEIGFDIPIL
;
A
#
# COMPACT_ATOMS: atom_id res chain seq x y z
N MET A 1 4.14 17.83 -7.92
CA MET A 1 4.01 17.06 -9.18
C MET A 1 3.51 15.62 -8.96
N SER A 2 3.66 15.03 -7.76
CA SER A 2 3.09 13.71 -7.40
C SER A 2 1.56 13.74 -7.32
N GLN A 3 1.00 14.75 -6.65
CA GLN A 3 -0.43 14.85 -6.38
C GLN A 3 -1.29 14.86 -7.65
N THR A 4 -0.90 15.60 -8.69
CA THR A 4 -1.64 15.62 -9.96
C THR A 4 -1.68 14.23 -10.62
N ARG A 5 -0.57 13.48 -10.56
CA ARG A 5 -0.50 12.11 -11.09
C ARG A 5 -1.39 11.16 -10.31
N VAL A 6 -1.42 11.28 -8.99
CA VAL A 6 -2.31 10.49 -8.12
C VAL A 6 -3.78 10.80 -8.42
N THR A 7 -4.15 12.07 -8.57
CA THR A 7 -5.52 12.47 -8.93
C THR A 7 -5.94 11.89 -10.29
N VAL A 8 -5.04 11.95 -11.28
CA VAL A 8 -5.30 11.34 -12.60
C VAL A 8 -5.45 9.82 -12.48
N SER A 9 -4.59 9.15 -11.72
CA SER A 9 -4.70 7.70 -11.50
C SER A 9 -6.01 7.31 -10.80
N TRP A 10 -6.48 8.11 -9.84
CA TRP A 10 -7.78 7.91 -9.19
C TRP A 10 -8.94 8.07 -10.18
N LEU A 11 -8.89 9.09 -11.02
CA LEU A 11 -9.88 9.33 -12.06
C LEU A 11 -9.94 8.18 -13.08
N VAL A 12 -8.77 7.68 -13.52
CA VAL A 12 -8.69 6.50 -14.40
C VAL A 12 -9.28 5.26 -13.73
N PHE A 13 -8.95 5.03 -12.45
CA PHE A 13 -9.50 3.92 -11.68
C PHE A 13 -11.03 3.98 -11.61
N SER A 14 -11.61 5.14 -11.29
CA SER A 14 -13.07 5.32 -11.26
C SER A 14 -13.72 5.08 -12.62
N ILE A 15 -13.09 5.56 -13.71
CA ILE A 15 -13.60 5.35 -15.08
C ILE A 15 -13.58 3.87 -15.47
N LEU A 16 -12.51 3.14 -15.14
CA LEU A 16 -12.43 1.69 -15.43
C LEU A 16 -13.56 0.92 -14.75
N ILE A 17 -13.86 1.24 -13.48
CA ILE A 17 -14.96 0.63 -12.74
C ILE A 17 -16.30 0.92 -13.42
N LEU A 18 -16.52 2.17 -13.83
CA LEU A 18 -17.77 2.59 -14.45
C LEU A 18 -17.99 1.89 -15.81
N ILE A 19 -16.94 1.82 -16.64
CA ILE A 19 -16.99 1.12 -17.92
C ILE A 19 -17.22 -0.38 -17.70
N SER A 20 -16.51 -1.00 -16.74
CA SER A 20 -16.70 -2.41 -16.41
C SER A 20 -18.14 -2.71 -16.00
N ALA A 21 -18.71 -1.91 -15.10
CA ALA A 21 -20.08 -2.08 -14.63
C ALA A 21 -21.08 -1.91 -15.78
N LYS A 22 -20.91 -0.87 -16.60
CA LYS A 22 -21.78 -0.61 -17.75
C LYS A 22 -21.77 -1.78 -18.75
N LEU A 23 -20.58 -2.32 -19.02
CA LEU A 23 -20.42 -3.43 -19.96
C LEU A 23 -20.95 -4.77 -19.40
N PHE A 24 -20.87 -4.96 -18.08
CA PHE A 24 -21.45 -6.11 -17.40
C PHE A 24 -22.98 -6.06 -17.45
N ILE A 25 -23.58 -4.89 -17.23
CA ILE A 25 -25.03 -4.69 -17.29
C ILE A 25 -25.55 -4.87 -18.72
N ASP A 26 -24.88 -4.27 -19.71
CA ASP A 26 -25.25 -4.37 -21.12
C ASP A 26 -25.22 -5.83 -21.63
N SER A 27 -24.39 -6.69 -21.03
CA SER A 27 -24.24 -8.10 -21.39
C SER A 27 -24.99 -9.08 -20.49
N ASN A 28 -25.86 -8.60 -19.59
CA ASN A 28 -26.49 -9.43 -18.55
C ASN A 28 -25.49 -10.32 -17.76
N GLY A 29 -24.27 -9.83 -17.54
CA GLY A 29 -23.24 -10.51 -16.78
C GLY A 29 -22.30 -11.45 -17.55
N GLU A 30 -22.49 -11.64 -18.86
CA GLU A 30 -21.68 -12.58 -19.67
C GLU A 30 -20.46 -11.94 -20.36
N SER A 31 -20.20 -10.65 -20.16
CA SER A 31 -19.12 -9.94 -20.86
C SER A 31 -17.73 -10.32 -20.34
N ILE A 32 -16.95 -11.01 -21.17
CA ILE A 32 -15.51 -11.26 -20.92
C ILE A 32 -14.76 -9.93 -20.79
N TYR A 33 -15.18 -8.90 -21.52
CA TYR A 33 -14.55 -7.59 -21.51
C TYR A 33 -14.73 -6.87 -20.16
N SER A 34 -15.86 -7.02 -19.46
CA SER A 34 -15.99 -6.43 -18.12
C SER A 34 -14.99 -7.04 -17.15
N TRP A 35 -14.79 -8.36 -17.22
CA TRP A 35 -13.78 -9.05 -16.40
C TRP A 35 -12.36 -8.64 -16.75
N ALA A 36 -12.05 -8.49 -18.05
CA ALA A 36 -10.73 -8.01 -18.49
C ALA A 36 -10.41 -6.60 -17.96
N ILE A 37 -11.41 -5.71 -17.93
CA ILE A 37 -11.25 -4.36 -17.38
C ILE A 37 -11.02 -4.39 -15.88
N LEU A 38 -11.73 -5.24 -15.13
CA LEU A 38 -11.48 -5.43 -13.70
C LEU A 38 -10.04 -5.93 -13.43
N LEU A 39 -9.51 -6.81 -14.27
CA LEU A 39 -8.13 -7.28 -14.16
C LEU A 39 -7.08 -6.20 -14.45
N MET A 40 -7.46 -5.10 -15.11
CA MET A 40 -6.58 -3.93 -15.35
C MET A 40 -6.51 -2.96 -14.17
N ILE A 41 -7.47 -3.01 -13.24
CA ILE A 41 -7.51 -2.18 -12.03
C ILE A 41 -6.21 -2.15 -11.18
N PRO A 42 -5.45 -3.24 -10.97
CA PRO A 42 -4.23 -3.19 -10.18
C PRO A 42 -3.19 -2.18 -10.70
N ILE A 43 -3.18 -1.86 -12.00
CA ILE A 43 -2.20 -0.96 -12.61
C ILE A 43 -2.30 0.48 -12.04
N PRO A 44 -3.43 1.19 -12.17
CA PRO A 44 -3.57 2.52 -11.57
C PRO A 44 -3.45 2.47 -10.05
N LEU A 45 -3.89 1.38 -9.40
CA LEU A 45 -3.82 1.22 -7.96
C LEU A 45 -2.37 1.15 -7.45
N SER A 46 -1.50 0.39 -8.12
CA SER A 46 -0.07 0.33 -7.79
C SER A 46 0.59 1.69 -7.87
N ILE A 47 0.20 2.52 -8.85
CA ILE A 47 0.72 3.88 -8.99
C ILE A 47 0.29 4.74 -7.79
N ILE A 48 -0.99 4.73 -7.43
CA ILE A 48 -1.53 5.47 -6.28
C ILE A 48 -0.79 5.09 -4.99
N ILE A 49 -0.67 3.78 -4.72
CA ILE A 49 -0.01 3.26 -3.51
C ILE A 49 1.47 3.64 -3.49
N SER A 50 2.17 3.57 -4.63
CA SER A 50 3.60 3.91 -4.70
C SER A 50 3.88 5.37 -4.34
N PHE A 51 3.00 6.29 -4.77
CA PHE A 51 3.15 7.71 -4.44
C PHE A 51 2.78 8.00 -2.99
N GLN A 52 1.73 7.37 -2.47
CA GLN A 52 1.34 7.54 -1.07
C GLN A 52 2.43 7.06 -0.10
N SER A 53 3.05 5.90 -0.40
CA SER A 53 4.18 5.38 0.39
C SER A 53 5.40 6.31 0.36
N ASN A 54 5.66 6.97 -0.77
CA ASN A 54 6.78 7.91 -0.89
C ASN A 54 6.51 9.22 -0.12
N GLU A 55 5.28 9.72 -0.13
CA GLU A 55 4.89 10.89 0.68
C GLU A 55 4.95 10.59 2.19
N GLU A 56 4.51 9.40 2.61
CA GLU A 56 4.66 8.90 3.99
C GLU A 56 6.15 8.79 4.39
N LYS A 57 7.01 8.26 3.50
CA LYS A 57 8.46 8.18 3.73
C LYS A 57 9.10 9.55 3.88
N LEU A 58 8.70 10.53 3.05
CA LEU A 58 9.20 11.90 3.15
C LEU A 58 8.79 12.54 4.48
N ARG A 59 7.52 12.39 4.87
CA ARG A 59 6.98 12.90 6.14
C ARG A 59 7.67 12.26 7.35
N ASN A 60 7.96 10.96 7.29
CA ASN A 60 8.65 10.25 8.36
C ASN A 60 10.15 10.59 8.43
N ASN A 61 10.79 10.93 7.30
CA ASN A 61 12.17 11.43 7.30
C ASN A 61 12.27 12.84 7.92
N ASP A 62 11.33 13.74 7.64
CA ASP A 62 11.26 15.07 8.28
C ASP A 62 11.05 14.94 9.80
N VAL A 63 10.15 14.04 10.22
CA VAL A 63 9.92 13.76 11.65
C VAL A 63 11.14 13.10 12.29
N LYS A 64 11.85 12.22 11.57
CA LYS A 64 13.06 11.57 12.08
C LYS A 64 14.25 12.53 12.21
N ASP A 65 14.41 13.51 11.31
CA ASP A 65 15.43 14.56 11.44
C ASP A 65 15.11 15.50 12.61
N LEU A 66 13.85 15.83 12.85
CA LEU A 66 13.41 16.60 14.03
C LEU A 66 13.58 15.82 15.36
N ILE A 67 13.47 14.49 15.33
CA ILE A 67 13.72 13.64 16.51
C ILE A 67 15.22 13.46 16.75
N LYS A 68 16.05 13.43 15.70
CA LYS A 68 17.51 13.25 15.81
C LYS A 68 18.21 14.43 16.50
N GLU A 69 17.67 15.65 16.40
CA GLU A 69 18.13 16.80 17.22
C GLU A 69 17.78 16.67 18.71
N ASN A 70 16.89 15.75 19.09
CA ASN A 70 16.44 15.53 20.46
C ASN A 70 16.90 14.17 21.05
N GLU A 71 17.72 13.41 20.34
CA GLU A 71 18.11 12.02 20.67
C GLU A 71 19.40 11.90 21.54
N ASP A 72 19.71 12.88 22.38
CA ASP A 72 20.71 12.72 23.46
C ASP A 72 20.10 12.10 24.74
N PHE A 73 18.88 11.56 24.66
CA PHE A 73 18.14 10.96 25.77
C PHE A 73 17.30 9.74 25.34
N ASN A 74 17.91 8.56 25.11
CA ASN A 74 17.26 7.27 25.44
C ASN A 74 18.19 6.06 25.26
N GLU A 75 19.02 5.79 26.27
CA GLU A 75 19.59 4.46 26.53
C GLU A 75 18.47 3.47 26.93
N MET A 76 17.63 3.00 26.00
CA MET A 76 16.79 1.81 26.25
C MET A 76 16.60 1.00 24.96
N GLU A 77 17.71 0.42 24.48
CA GLU A 77 17.71 -0.70 23.54
C GLU A 77 17.06 -1.91 24.23
N LYS A 78 15.74 -2.09 24.07
CA LYS A 78 15.05 -3.30 24.52
C LYS A 78 15.42 -4.47 23.60
N ARG A 79 16.55 -5.12 23.89
CA ARG A 79 16.98 -6.35 23.21
C ARG A 79 15.92 -7.43 23.43
N ALA A 80 15.46 -8.06 22.36
CA ALA A 80 14.61 -9.23 22.45
C ALA A 80 15.42 -10.40 23.05
N GLU A 81 14.89 -11.04 24.08
CA GLU A 81 15.51 -12.22 24.72
C GLU A 81 15.53 -13.40 23.73
N ASP A 82 16.56 -14.25 23.84
CA ASP A 82 16.79 -15.38 22.94
C ASP A 82 15.68 -16.43 23.14
N PRO A 83 14.90 -16.80 22.10
CA PRO A 83 13.81 -17.76 22.21
C PRO A 83 14.25 -19.15 22.70
N LEU A 84 15.54 -19.50 22.59
CA LEU A 84 16.09 -20.75 23.13
C LEU A 84 16.10 -20.77 24.66
N GLU A 85 16.24 -19.62 25.32
CA GLU A 85 16.22 -19.52 26.79
C GLU A 85 14.80 -19.46 27.37
N ILE A 86 13.79 -19.16 26.53
CA ILE A 86 12.39 -19.00 26.94
C ILE A 86 11.64 -20.35 27.03
N GLY A 87 12.30 -21.46 26.69
CA GLY A 87 11.74 -22.80 26.89
C GLY A 87 10.55 -23.13 25.98
N PHE A 88 10.56 -22.62 24.74
CA PHE A 88 9.58 -23.02 23.74
C PHE A 88 9.93 -24.42 23.20
N ASP A 89 9.14 -25.42 23.58
CA ASP A 89 9.20 -26.76 22.99
C ASP A 89 8.82 -26.69 21.51
N ILE A 90 9.81 -26.88 20.63
CA ILE A 90 9.63 -26.92 19.18
C ILE A 90 9.11 -28.32 18.84
N PRO A 91 7.88 -28.49 18.31
CA PRO A 91 7.41 -29.80 17.90
C PRO A 91 8.23 -30.27 16.69
N ILE A 92 8.99 -31.34 16.88
CA ILE A 92 9.66 -32.09 15.82
C ILE A 92 8.64 -33.00 15.12
N LEU A 93 8.56 -32.87 13.80
CA LEU A 93 7.80 -33.76 12.90
C LEU A 93 8.57 -35.04 12.60
#